data_AF-R4SL66-F1
#
_entry.id   AF-R4SL66-F1
#
_cell.length_a   1.000
_cell.length_b   1.000
_cell.length_c   1.000
_cell.angle_alpha   90.00
_cell.angle_beta   90.00
_cell.angle_gamma   90.00
#
_symmetry.space_group_name_H-M   'P 1'
#
loop_
_entity.id
_entity.type
_entity.pdbx_description
1 polymer ?
#
loop_
_entity_poly.entity_id
_entity_poly.type
_entity_poly.pdbx_seq_one_letter_code
_entity_poly.pdbx_strand_id
1 'polypeptide(L)'
;MTDDLGLPGRRELPPEVLDNLRMTLREGMGKPARRRWPIVAAAAAVVLVLAGALVMTVVIREPDRQGPAVASDPDFALDLPKAVPAMDRCWAALQSRGRATGFPARDEWVPQFTVAPSWTSVTVVAVRAGGKIFFCETTSITVTVSDPNAAPSYATGTKAAALLMSRAGTVAGVADPGWEKIEVFSRTADSTASADVPVFRNGNLFVVLSQSKPSRTTYSVGPYTGEPGDGVTVAPHGLRPAPEPAVTDIDRVPPVVPDRGTPAGQFFQTCVEGATEPLPDVDVYETGTLLEGGDVKVVVARLGDRFAVCQGGLGYHDGTSEYYRLFADPNAAPRSVGKLSTETLGGSEQGGAGSARNPFIGIVPRSAVTVKLDFGAGKKVDAVATDGTFATWRPEGTEAMDPNSQVGVVVLDAEGKTLHEGTLPLY
;
A
#
# COMPACT_ATOMS: atom_id res chain seq x y z
N MET A 1 -6.68 51.48 -15.60
CA MET A 1 -7.86 50.68 -15.25
C MET A 1 -7.43 49.76 -14.14
N THR A 2 -7.98 50.01 -12.96
CA THR A 2 -7.64 49.44 -11.65
C THR A 2 -8.34 48.10 -11.45
N ASP A 3 -7.61 47.16 -10.86
CA ASP A 3 -8.06 45.81 -10.51
C ASP A 3 -9.32 45.79 -9.65
N ASP A 4 -10.29 45.00 -10.14
CA ASP A 4 -11.61 44.77 -9.60
C ASP A 4 -11.72 43.28 -9.19
N LEU A 5 -10.91 42.88 -8.22
CA LEU A 5 -11.04 41.60 -7.53
C LEU A 5 -11.46 41.91 -6.09
N GLY A 6 -12.76 41.92 -5.85
CA GLY A 6 -13.43 42.19 -4.58
C GLY A 6 -13.12 41.19 -3.46
N LEU A 7 -11.84 41.08 -3.10
CA LEU A 7 -11.39 40.39 -1.91
C LEU A 7 -11.46 41.38 -0.72
N PRO A 8 -12.03 40.99 0.42
CA PRO A 8 -12.02 41.84 1.60
C PRO A 8 -10.55 42.10 2.00
N GLY A 9 -10.23 43.37 2.24
CA GLY A 9 -8.87 43.80 2.59
C GLY A 9 -8.31 42.98 3.75
N ARG A 10 -7.03 42.59 3.64
CA ARG A 10 -6.31 41.84 4.68
C ARG A 10 -6.42 42.62 6.00
N ARG A 11 -7.24 42.13 6.93
CA ARG A 11 -7.27 42.64 8.30
C ARG A 11 -6.00 42.16 8.99
N GLU A 12 -5.16 43.10 9.41
CA GLU A 12 -4.11 42.80 10.38
C GLU A 12 -4.77 42.27 11.66
N LEU A 13 -4.29 41.12 12.12
CA LEU A 13 -4.78 40.52 13.36
C LEU A 13 -4.44 41.46 14.53
N PRO A 14 -5.37 41.73 15.45
CA PRO A 14 -5.10 42.54 16.63
C PRO A 14 -3.91 41.96 17.41
N PRO A 15 -3.00 42.81 17.92
CA PRO A 15 -1.78 42.37 18.58
C PRO A 15 -2.06 41.45 19.78
N GLU A 16 -3.21 41.57 20.45
CA GLU A 16 -3.58 40.69 21.55
C GLU A 16 -3.80 39.23 21.11
N VAL A 17 -4.25 39.01 19.87
CA VAL A 17 -4.46 37.67 19.30
C VAL A 17 -3.12 37.04 18.90
N LEU A 18 -2.21 37.83 18.34
CA LEU A 18 -0.85 37.39 18.02
C LEU A 18 -0.05 37.01 19.27
N ASP A 19 -0.20 37.77 20.36
CA ASP A 19 0.48 37.47 21.62
C ASP A 19 -0.11 36.27 22.35
N ASN A 20 -1.43 36.06 22.29
CA ASN A 20 -2.04 34.83 22.79
C ASN A 20 -1.54 33.60 22.01
N LEU A 21 -1.50 33.67 20.67
CA LEU A 21 -0.99 32.56 19.85
C LEU A 21 0.48 32.25 20.16
N ARG A 22 1.31 33.26 20.42
CA ARG A 22 2.71 33.07 20.83
C ARG A 22 2.84 32.48 22.24
N MET A 23 1.94 32.81 23.16
CA MET A 23 1.90 32.20 24.50
C MET A 23 1.49 30.73 24.45
N THR A 24 0.45 30.38 23.70
CA THR A 24 -0.02 28.99 23.57
C THR A 24 1.04 28.09 22.94
N LEU A 25 1.82 28.62 21.99
CA LEU A 25 2.93 27.89 21.35
C LEU A 25 4.10 27.66 22.32
N ARG A 26 4.35 28.57 23.27
CA ARG A 26 5.38 28.39 24.32
C ARG A 26 4.94 27.45 25.43
N GLU A 27 3.65 27.39 25.76
CA GLU A 27 3.13 26.41 26.74
C GLU A 27 3.18 24.96 26.23
N GLY A 28 3.16 24.74 24.92
CA GLY A 28 3.30 23.41 24.31
C GLY A 28 4.73 22.86 24.27
N MET A 29 5.76 23.71 24.33
CA MET A 29 7.16 23.30 24.12
C MET A 29 8.01 23.21 25.40
N GLY A 30 7.41 23.38 26.58
CA GLY A 30 8.15 23.65 27.82
C GLY A 30 7.87 22.76 29.03
N LYS A 31 7.46 21.50 28.88
CA LYS A 31 7.27 20.60 30.06
C LYS A 31 8.18 19.37 30.02
N PRO A 32 9.27 19.31 30.82
CA PRO A 32 9.94 18.05 31.09
C PRO A 32 9.08 17.18 32.01
N ALA A 33 8.82 15.94 31.58
CA ALA A 33 8.08 14.96 32.36
C ALA A 33 8.85 14.57 33.63
N ARG A 34 8.39 15.04 34.79
CA ARG A 34 8.80 14.51 36.09
C ARG A 34 7.92 13.31 36.44
N ARG A 35 8.48 12.11 36.53
CA ARG A 35 7.87 11.06 37.37
C ARG A 35 8.90 10.25 38.15
N ARG A 36 8.61 10.21 39.45
CA ARG A 36 9.35 9.72 40.60
C ARG A 36 9.55 8.21 40.57
N TRP A 37 10.75 7.77 40.97
CA TRP A 37 11.05 6.43 41.47
C TRP A 37 10.30 6.12 42.78
N PRO A 38 10.20 4.83 43.13
CA PRO A 38 10.58 4.42 44.48
C PRO A 38 11.66 3.34 44.48
N ILE A 39 12.48 3.45 45.51
CA ILE A 39 13.67 2.69 45.86
C ILE A 39 13.30 1.30 46.37
N VAL A 40 14.02 0.27 45.94
CA VAL A 40 14.32 -0.93 46.74
C VAL A 40 15.81 -1.27 46.58
N ALA A 41 16.54 -1.06 47.67
CA ALA A 41 17.90 -1.53 47.98
C ALA A 41 17.87 -3.05 48.24
N ALA A 42 18.93 -3.87 48.22
CA ALA A 42 20.35 -3.82 47.90
C ALA A 42 20.84 -5.29 47.93
N ALA A 43 21.88 -5.64 47.20
CA ALA A 43 22.92 -6.57 47.68
C ALA A 43 24.12 -6.52 46.71
N ALA A 44 25.28 -6.22 47.28
CA ALA A 44 26.54 -6.04 46.60
C ALA A 44 27.30 -7.37 46.46
N ALA A 45 28.10 -7.49 45.40
CA ALA A 45 29.35 -8.24 45.43
C ALA A 45 30.36 -7.53 44.52
N VAL A 46 31.33 -6.89 45.19
CA VAL A 46 32.50 -6.23 44.61
C VAL A 46 33.59 -7.28 44.43
N VAL A 47 34.15 -7.39 43.24
CA VAL A 47 35.51 -7.94 43.03
C VAL A 47 36.28 -6.93 42.19
N LEU A 48 37.10 -6.14 42.89
CA LEU A 48 38.17 -5.33 42.33
C LEU A 48 39.39 -6.23 42.12
N VAL A 49 39.93 -6.27 40.91
CA VAL A 49 41.37 -6.41 40.69
C VAL A 49 41.82 -5.35 39.69
N LEU A 50 42.72 -4.50 40.18
CA LEU A 50 43.42 -3.41 39.52
C LEU A 50 44.51 -3.90 38.56
N ALA A 51 44.74 -3.12 37.51
CA ALA A 51 46.02 -2.78 36.84
C ALA A 51 45.84 -2.81 35.31
N GLY A 52 46.26 -1.83 34.50
CA GLY A 52 46.97 -0.58 34.74
C GLY A 52 46.86 0.26 33.46
N ALA A 53 47.04 1.57 33.61
CA ALA A 53 46.94 2.54 32.53
C ALA A 53 48.11 2.40 31.54
N LEU A 54 47.78 2.25 30.26
CA LEU A 54 48.59 2.70 29.13
C LEU A 54 47.64 3.40 28.16
N VAL A 55 47.59 4.73 28.24
CA VAL A 55 46.96 5.56 27.22
C VAL A 55 47.91 5.61 26.03
N MET A 56 47.84 4.59 25.16
CA MET A 56 48.34 4.68 23.80
C MET A 56 47.24 5.32 22.98
N THR A 57 47.46 6.55 22.53
CA THR A 57 46.71 7.18 21.44
C THR A 57 46.92 6.36 20.17
N VAL A 58 46.09 5.33 19.97
CA VAL A 58 45.99 4.66 18.68
C VAL A 58 45.14 5.56 17.81
N VAL A 59 45.80 6.38 16.99
CA VAL A 59 45.23 6.84 15.73
C VAL A 59 44.96 5.57 14.93
N ILE A 60 43.76 5.00 15.11
CA ILE A 60 43.25 3.98 14.21
C ILE A 60 42.95 4.74 12.92
N ARG A 61 43.93 4.69 12.00
CA ARG A 61 43.63 4.78 10.58
C ARG A 61 42.63 3.66 10.31
N GLU A 62 41.37 4.03 10.20
CA GLU A 62 40.38 3.18 9.54
C GLU A 62 40.92 2.89 8.14
N PRO A 63 41.06 1.61 7.74
CA PRO A 63 41.25 1.32 6.33
C PRO A 63 40.01 1.82 5.60
N ASP A 64 40.21 2.45 4.43
CA ASP A 64 39.17 2.86 3.48
C ASP A 64 38.29 1.65 3.10
N ARG A 65 37.37 1.26 3.97
CA ARG A 65 36.14 0.59 3.59
C ARG A 65 35.18 1.71 3.28
N GLN A 66 34.86 1.87 2.00
CA GLN A 66 33.65 2.56 1.57
C GLN A 66 32.49 2.00 2.40
N GLY A 67 32.10 2.76 3.43
CA GLY A 67 30.87 2.51 4.16
C GLY A 67 29.69 2.58 3.20
N PRO A 68 28.50 2.11 3.61
CA PRO A 68 27.31 2.25 2.79
C PRO A 68 27.20 3.71 2.38
N ALA A 69 27.06 3.97 1.08
CA ALA A 69 26.57 5.26 0.62
C ALA A 69 25.15 5.38 1.16
N VAL A 70 25.04 5.88 2.40
CA VAL A 70 23.77 6.25 3.00
C VAL A 70 23.18 7.27 2.04
N ALA A 71 21.95 7.03 1.63
CA ALA A 71 21.21 8.02 0.86
C ALA A 71 21.20 9.33 1.67
N SER A 72 22.08 10.25 1.28
CA SER A 72 22.09 11.64 1.74
C SER A 72 21.07 12.49 0.97
N ASP A 73 20.32 11.84 0.09
CA ASP A 73 19.26 12.42 -0.71
C ASP A 73 17.94 12.35 0.08
N PRO A 74 17.27 13.49 0.37
CA PRO A 74 16.01 13.50 1.11
C PRO A 74 14.90 12.69 0.42
N ASP A 75 15.00 12.46 -0.89
CA ASP A 75 14.02 11.69 -1.66
C ASP A 75 14.19 10.17 -1.50
N PHE A 76 15.31 9.72 -0.90
CA PHE A 76 15.61 8.31 -0.70
C PHE A 76 15.97 8.02 0.76
N ALA A 77 15.13 7.23 1.43
CA ALA A 77 15.42 6.71 2.75
C ALA A 77 15.94 5.27 2.67
N LEU A 78 16.97 4.96 3.45
CA LEU A 78 17.38 3.59 3.73
C LEU A 78 16.85 3.17 5.10
N ASP A 79 15.78 2.38 5.10
CA ASP A 79 15.20 1.78 6.30
C ASP A 79 15.85 0.42 6.56
N LEU A 80 17.03 0.41 7.21
CA LEU A 80 17.76 -0.82 7.52
C LEU A 80 16.93 -1.88 8.26
N PRO A 81 16.11 -1.52 9.28
CA PRO A 81 15.19 -2.45 9.93
C PRO A 81 14.23 -3.19 8.98
N LYS A 82 13.83 -2.58 7.86
CA LYS A 82 13.05 -3.26 6.81
C LYS A 82 13.91 -3.91 5.73
N ALA A 83 14.99 -3.25 5.33
CA ALA A 83 15.84 -3.67 4.22
C ALA A 83 16.56 -4.99 4.49
N VAL A 84 17.14 -5.15 5.69
CA VAL A 84 17.90 -6.35 6.04
C VAL A 84 17.00 -7.60 6.07
N PRO A 85 15.86 -7.61 6.79
CA PRO A 85 14.96 -8.76 6.75
C PRO A 85 14.39 -9.06 5.37
N ALA A 86 14.10 -8.03 4.56
CA ALA A 86 13.64 -8.23 3.18
C ALA A 86 14.70 -8.94 2.33
N MET A 87 15.94 -8.46 2.35
CA MET A 87 17.06 -9.09 1.64
C MET A 87 17.33 -10.52 2.11
N ASP A 88 17.23 -10.79 3.41
CA ASP A 88 17.40 -12.15 3.97
C ASP A 88 16.34 -13.11 3.43
N ARG A 89 15.08 -12.68 3.37
CA ARG A 89 13.98 -13.46 2.79
C ARG A 89 14.19 -13.72 1.30
N CYS A 90 14.57 -12.70 0.54
CA CYS A 90 14.88 -12.84 -0.88
C CYS A 90 16.03 -13.82 -1.13
N TRP A 91 17.09 -13.76 -0.33
CA TRP A 91 18.20 -14.70 -0.42
C TRP A 91 17.80 -16.13 -0.06
N ALA A 92 17.01 -16.32 1.00
CA ALA A 92 16.48 -17.62 1.37
C ALA A 92 15.64 -18.25 0.24
N ALA A 93 14.82 -17.45 -0.46
CA ALA A 93 14.03 -17.93 -1.59
C ALA A 93 14.90 -18.25 -2.83
N LEU A 94 15.97 -17.48 -3.09
CA LEU A 94 16.95 -17.86 -4.12
C LEU A 94 17.62 -19.19 -3.79
N GLN A 95 17.94 -19.44 -2.52
CA GLN A 95 18.52 -20.71 -2.09
C GLN A 95 17.52 -21.87 -2.24
N SER A 96 16.28 -21.72 -1.77
CA SER A 96 15.26 -22.77 -1.82
C SER A 96 14.91 -23.19 -3.25
N ARG A 97 14.99 -22.24 -4.21
CA ARG A 97 14.75 -22.48 -5.63
C ARG A 97 16.02 -22.87 -6.41
N GLY A 98 17.17 -23.00 -5.76
CA GLY A 98 18.43 -23.37 -6.41
C GLY A 98 18.97 -22.32 -7.37
N ARG A 99 18.60 -21.04 -7.19
CA ARG A 99 18.97 -19.90 -8.04
C ARG A 99 20.12 -19.05 -7.47
N ALA A 100 20.59 -19.35 -6.25
CA ALA A 100 21.62 -18.58 -5.56
C ALA A 100 22.95 -18.47 -6.33
N THR A 101 23.30 -19.44 -7.18
CA THR A 101 24.56 -19.41 -7.96
C THR A 101 24.61 -18.29 -9.02
N GLY A 102 23.45 -17.75 -9.41
CA GLY A 102 23.38 -16.58 -10.30
C GLY A 102 23.63 -15.24 -9.60
N PHE A 103 23.80 -15.24 -8.28
CA PHE A 103 23.88 -14.05 -7.44
C PHE A 103 25.19 -14.03 -6.64
N PRO A 104 25.73 -12.84 -6.34
CA PRO A 104 26.79 -12.69 -5.35
C PRO A 104 26.35 -13.20 -3.98
N ALA A 105 27.31 -13.55 -3.13
CA ALA A 105 27.01 -14.03 -1.78
C ALA A 105 26.23 -12.99 -0.97
N ARG A 106 25.37 -13.44 -0.05
CA ARG A 106 24.47 -12.56 0.71
C ARG A 106 25.19 -11.45 1.48
N ASP A 107 26.39 -11.71 1.98
CA ASP A 107 27.22 -10.75 2.70
C ASP A 107 27.78 -9.63 1.80
N GLU A 108 27.76 -9.82 0.48
CA GLU A 108 28.08 -8.78 -0.51
C GLU A 108 26.89 -7.88 -0.86
N TRP A 109 25.68 -8.18 -0.36
CA TRP A 109 24.47 -7.43 -0.70
C TRP A 109 24.39 -6.14 0.11
N VAL A 110 24.51 -5.01 -0.59
CA VAL A 110 24.43 -3.67 -0.01
C VAL A 110 23.12 -3.00 -0.43
N PRO A 111 22.20 -2.73 0.51
CA PRO A 111 20.95 -2.04 0.19
C PRO A 111 21.26 -0.58 -0.16
N GLN A 112 20.65 -0.08 -1.22
CA GLN A 112 20.82 1.31 -1.70
C GLN A 112 19.75 2.24 -1.13
N PHE A 113 18.48 1.81 -1.18
CA PHE A 113 17.33 2.50 -0.58
C PHE A 113 16.18 1.53 -0.38
N THR A 114 15.13 1.96 0.31
CA THR A 114 13.95 1.16 0.62
C THR A 114 12.66 1.93 0.32
N VAL A 115 11.74 1.29 -0.39
CA VAL A 115 10.37 1.79 -0.62
C VAL A 115 9.41 0.88 0.12
N ALA A 116 8.79 1.38 1.18
CA ALA A 116 7.87 0.63 2.04
C ALA A 116 6.78 1.54 2.62
N PRO A 117 5.87 2.05 1.77
CA PRO A 117 4.84 2.98 2.23
C PRO A 117 3.83 2.29 3.14
N SER A 118 3.21 3.05 4.04
CA SER A 118 2.35 2.52 5.10
C SER A 118 1.01 1.94 4.61
N TRP A 119 0.58 2.27 3.40
CA TRP A 119 -0.72 1.86 2.84
C TRP A 119 -0.70 0.48 2.17
N THR A 120 0.47 -0.16 2.03
CA THR A 120 0.60 -1.52 1.50
C THR A 120 1.63 -2.32 2.28
N SER A 121 1.57 -3.65 2.19
CA SER A 121 2.60 -4.52 2.79
C SER A 121 3.84 -4.69 1.92
N VAL A 122 3.87 -4.06 0.76
CA VAL A 122 4.98 -4.20 -0.20
C VAL A 122 6.18 -3.42 0.31
N THR A 123 7.31 -4.11 0.41
CA THR A 123 8.63 -3.52 0.66
C THR A 123 9.54 -3.86 -0.51
N VAL A 124 10.08 -2.85 -1.16
CA VAL A 124 11.05 -2.99 -2.25
C VAL A 124 12.39 -2.44 -1.79
N VAL A 125 13.44 -3.24 -1.94
CA VAL A 125 14.82 -2.87 -1.65
C VAL A 125 15.61 -2.91 -2.94
N ALA A 126 16.21 -1.79 -3.32
CA ALA A 126 17.23 -1.78 -4.36
C ALA A 126 18.55 -2.28 -3.76
N VAL A 127 19.15 -3.30 -4.37
CA VAL A 127 20.35 -3.97 -3.86
C VAL A 127 21.48 -3.84 -4.87
N ARG A 128 22.68 -3.52 -4.38
CA ARG A 128 23.93 -3.64 -5.12
C ARG A 128 24.74 -4.80 -4.57
N ALA A 129 25.19 -5.70 -5.43
CA ALA A 129 26.11 -6.76 -5.04
C ALA A 129 26.98 -7.16 -6.24
N GLY A 130 28.27 -7.42 -6.04
CA GLY A 130 29.17 -7.88 -7.11
C GLY A 130 29.15 -7.00 -8.38
N GLY A 131 28.98 -5.68 -8.22
CA GLY A 131 28.88 -4.72 -9.33
C GLY A 131 27.53 -4.73 -10.08
N LYS A 132 26.56 -5.53 -9.66
CA LYS A 132 25.23 -5.65 -10.26
C LYS A 132 24.18 -4.96 -9.40
N ILE A 133 23.08 -4.57 -10.03
CA ILE A 133 21.88 -4.06 -9.36
C ILE A 133 20.73 -5.04 -9.59
N PHE A 134 19.94 -5.25 -8.54
CA PHE A 134 18.67 -5.94 -8.60
C PHE A 134 17.73 -5.41 -7.50
N PHE A 135 16.46 -5.78 -7.60
CA PHE A 135 15.43 -5.43 -6.65
C PHE A 135 14.96 -6.68 -5.91
N CYS A 136 14.83 -6.54 -4.59
CA CYS A 136 14.19 -7.50 -3.71
C CYS A 136 12.86 -6.90 -3.27
N GLU A 137 11.75 -7.46 -3.74
CA GLU A 137 10.42 -7.15 -3.27
C GLU A 137 9.98 -8.21 -2.27
N THR A 138 9.39 -7.78 -1.17
CA THR A 138 8.73 -8.66 -0.21
C THR A 138 7.36 -8.13 0.15
N THR A 139 6.43 -9.04 0.41
CA THR A 139 5.11 -8.74 0.96
C THR A 139 4.98 -9.40 2.33
N SER A 140 3.77 -9.61 2.85
CA SER A 140 3.61 -10.30 4.13
C SER A 140 4.05 -11.76 4.07
N ILE A 141 3.93 -12.41 2.90
CA ILE A 141 4.20 -13.85 2.74
C ILE A 141 4.89 -14.25 1.42
N THR A 142 5.12 -13.30 0.52
CA THR A 142 5.78 -13.57 -0.76
C THR A 142 7.03 -12.74 -0.93
N VAL A 143 7.90 -13.22 -1.81
CA VAL A 143 9.11 -12.53 -2.24
C VAL A 143 9.26 -12.61 -3.75
N THR A 144 9.78 -11.54 -4.33
CA THR A 144 10.13 -11.46 -5.75
C THR A 144 11.53 -10.87 -5.87
N VAL A 145 12.42 -11.51 -6.64
CA VAL A 145 13.79 -11.04 -6.86
C VAL A 145 14.01 -10.86 -8.36
N SER A 146 14.30 -9.64 -8.81
CA SER A 146 14.66 -9.43 -10.22
C SER A 146 15.97 -10.13 -10.57
N ASP A 147 16.12 -10.62 -11.79
CA ASP A 147 17.37 -11.26 -12.23
C ASP A 147 18.43 -10.20 -12.62
N PRO A 148 19.56 -10.08 -11.88
CA PRO A 148 20.63 -9.14 -12.19
C PRO A 148 21.42 -9.50 -13.46
N ASN A 149 21.20 -10.70 -14.02
CA ASN A 149 21.87 -11.16 -15.24
C ASN A 149 20.97 -11.05 -16.48
N ALA A 150 19.68 -10.79 -16.30
CA ALA A 150 18.77 -10.62 -17.42
C ALA A 150 19.07 -9.30 -18.15
N ALA A 151 19.12 -9.36 -19.48
CA ALA A 151 19.35 -8.17 -20.29
C ALA A 151 18.14 -7.22 -20.17
N PRO A 152 18.34 -5.95 -19.74
CA PRO A 152 17.25 -5.00 -19.67
C PRO A 152 16.72 -4.66 -21.06
N SER A 153 15.39 -4.55 -21.19
CA SER A 153 14.76 -4.04 -22.40
C SER A 153 14.58 -2.53 -22.30
N TYR A 154 15.52 -1.79 -22.87
CA TYR A 154 15.51 -0.33 -22.83
C TYR A 154 14.36 0.28 -23.65
N ALA A 155 13.78 1.36 -23.13
CA ALA A 155 12.83 2.18 -23.84
C ALA A 155 13.53 2.88 -25.02
N THR A 156 12.89 2.87 -26.19
CA THR A 156 13.51 3.32 -27.45
C THR A 156 14.08 4.74 -27.33
N GLY A 157 15.36 4.88 -27.66
CA GLY A 157 16.07 6.17 -27.66
C GLY A 157 16.57 6.63 -26.28
N THR A 158 16.50 5.77 -25.25
CA THR A 158 16.91 6.10 -23.88
C THR A 158 17.71 4.98 -23.24
N LYS A 159 18.25 5.24 -22.05
CA LYS A 159 18.81 4.22 -21.15
C LYS A 159 17.87 3.84 -20.01
N ALA A 160 16.58 4.19 -20.12
CA ALA A 160 15.58 3.77 -19.14
C ALA A 160 15.10 2.34 -19.43
N ALA A 161 14.99 1.50 -18.41
CA ALA A 161 14.48 0.12 -18.52
C ALA A 161 13.84 -0.34 -17.21
N ALA A 162 12.79 -1.14 -17.30
CA ALA A 162 12.25 -1.86 -16.15
C ALA A 162 13.08 -3.12 -15.89
N LEU A 163 13.42 -3.34 -14.62
CA LEU A 163 14.12 -4.54 -14.14
C LEU A 163 13.21 -5.42 -13.27
N LEU A 164 12.13 -4.85 -12.72
CA LEU A 164 11.08 -5.57 -12.00
C LEU A 164 9.73 -4.96 -12.34
N MET A 165 8.79 -5.82 -12.75
CA MET A 165 7.36 -5.51 -12.81
C MET A 165 6.63 -6.65 -12.08
N SER A 166 6.01 -6.36 -10.94
CA SER A 166 5.43 -7.40 -10.08
C SER A 166 3.89 -7.36 -10.06
N ARG A 167 3.28 -8.49 -9.70
CA ARG A 167 1.82 -8.59 -9.46
C ARG A 167 1.32 -7.67 -8.35
N ALA A 168 2.21 -7.23 -7.47
CA ALA A 168 1.91 -6.34 -6.36
C ALA A 168 1.87 -4.85 -6.77
N GLY A 169 2.05 -4.54 -8.06
CA GLY A 169 2.00 -3.18 -8.58
C GLY A 169 3.37 -2.50 -8.67
N THR A 170 4.46 -3.17 -8.32
CA THR A 170 5.79 -2.56 -8.39
C THR A 170 6.24 -2.44 -9.84
N VAL A 171 6.75 -1.27 -10.21
CA VAL A 171 7.58 -1.05 -11.39
C VAL A 171 8.89 -0.44 -10.92
N ALA A 172 9.99 -1.15 -11.09
CA ALA A 172 11.31 -0.72 -10.67
C ALA A 172 12.35 -0.95 -11.76
N GLY A 173 13.36 -0.09 -11.82
CA GLY A 173 14.34 -0.19 -12.89
C GLY A 173 15.43 0.88 -12.85
N VAL A 174 15.99 1.12 -14.03
CA VAL A 174 16.99 2.16 -14.29
C VAL A 174 16.37 3.27 -15.12
N ALA A 175 16.65 4.52 -14.78
CA ALA A 175 16.29 5.71 -15.55
C ALA A 175 17.45 6.10 -16.48
N ASP A 176 17.15 6.95 -17.47
CA ASP A 176 18.22 7.54 -18.26
C ASP A 176 19.12 8.42 -17.36
N PRO A 177 20.47 8.30 -17.42
CA PRO A 177 21.38 9.10 -16.61
C PRO A 177 21.20 10.62 -16.76
N GLY A 178 20.66 11.09 -17.88
CA GLY A 178 20.36 12.50 -18.12
C GLY A 178 19.12 13.01 -17.37
N TRP A 179 18.34 12.13 -16.74
CA TRP A 179 17.07 12.49 -16.08
C TRP A 179 17.28 12.65 -14.57
N GLU A 180 16.86 13.81 -14.04
CA GLU A 180 16.92 14.06 -12.60
C GLU A 180 15.77 13.44 -11.83
N LYS A 181 14.59 13.52 -12.44
CA LYS A 181 13.37 12.85 -12.04
C LYS A 181 12.77 12.19 -13.27
N ILE A 182 12.13 11.06 -13.06
CA ILE A 182 11.44 10.33 -14.12
C ILE A 182 9.94 10.48 -13.90
N GLU A 183 9.22 10.85 -14.94
CA GLU A 183 7.76 10.72 -14.93
C GLU A 183 7.41 9.33 -15.45
N VAL A 184 6.63 8.59 -14.66
CA VAL A 184 6.09 7.29 -15.06
C VAL A 184 4.61 7.49 -15.38
N PHE A 185 4.28 7.36 -16.66
CA PHE A 185 2.90 7.39 -17.13
C PHE A 185 2.36 5.96 -17.22
N SER A 186 1.14 5.77 -16.75
CA SER A 186 0.43 4.50 -16.76
C SER A 186 -0.89 4.68 -17.50
N ARG A 187 -1.20 3.72 -18.38
CA ARG A 187 -2.47 3.68 -19.11
C ARG A 187 -3.05 2.29 -19.01
N THR A 188 -4.27 2.25 -18.50
CA THR A 188 -5.13 1.07 -18.40
C THR A 188 -6.23 1.19 -19.46
N ALA A 189 -7.19 0.26 -19.51
CA ALA A 189 -8.33 0.39 -20.41
C ALA A 189 -9.19 1.63 -20.07
N ASP A 190 -9.25 1.99 -18.80
CA ASP A 190 -10.27 2.91 -18.25
C ASP A 190 -9.68 4.20 -17.68
N SER A 191 -8.36 4.24 -17.47
CA SER A 191 -7.71 5.36 -16.80
C SER A 191 -6.31 5.61 -17.30
N THR A 192 -5.86 6.84 -17.09
CA THR A 192 -4.46 7.23 -17.22
C THR A 192 -4.03 7.92 -15.93
N ALA A 193 -2.85 7.59 -15.44
CA ALA A 193 -2.25 8.26 -14.29
C ALA A 193 -0.76 8.50 -14.55
N SER A 194 -0.23 9.60 -14.03
CA SER A 194 1.20 9.86 -13.98
C SER A 194 1.68 9.93 -12.54
N ALA A 195 2.94 9.54 -12.34
CA ALA A 195 3.64 9.70 -11.08
C ALA A 195 5.01 10.32 -11.36
N ASP A 196 5.38 11.35 -10.60
CA ASP A 196 6.75 11.83 -10.53
C ASP A 196 7.54 10.93 -9.58
N VAL A 197 8.62 10.36 -10.10
CA VAL A 197 9.43 9.39 -9.35
C VAL A 197 10.85 9.94 -9.26
N PRO A 198 11.40 10.09 -8.04
CA PRO A 198 12.80 10.43 -7.85
C PRO A 198 13.72 9.39 -8.49
N VAL A 199 14.91 9.81 -8.94
CA VAL A 199 15.93 8.91 -9.48
C VAL A 199 17.12 8.84 -8.52
N PHE A 200 17.40 7.65 -7.99
CA PHE A 200 18.53 7.41 -7.12
C PHE A 200 19.81 7.39 -7.95
N ARG A 201 20.62 8.44 -7.83
CA ARG A 201 21.73 8.71 -8.76
C ARG A 201 22.79 7.61 -8.81
N ASN A 202 23.04 6.92 -7.70
CA ASN A 202 24.03 5.84 -7.67
C ASN A 202 23.47 4.55 -8.30
N GLY A 203 23.43 4.53 -9.63
CA GLY A 203 22.84 3.47 -10.46
C GLY A 203 21.64 3.94 -11.29
N ASN A 204 21.24 5.20 -11.18
CA ASN A 204 20.06 5.80 -11.81
C ASN A 204 18.80 4.97 -11.57
N LEU A 205 18.54 4.58 -10.32
CA LEU A 205 17.48 3.63 -10.00
C LEU A 205 16.17 4.33 -9.68
N PHE A 206 15.05 3.70 -10.02
CA PHE A 206 13.72 4.18 -9.64
C PHE A 206 12.85 3.01 -9.18
N VAL A 207 11.87 3.32 -8.33
CA VAL A 207 10.81 2.39 -7.89
C VAL A 207 9.52 3.19 -7.79
N VAL A 208 8.45 2.68 -8.40
CA VAL A 208 7.08 3.15 -8.19
C VAL A 208 6.19 1.98 -7.81
N LEU A 209 5.34 2.18 -6.81
CA LEU A 209 4.25 1.26 -6.48
C LEU A 209 3.00 1.78 -7.17
N SER A 210 2.74 1.25 -8.36
CA SER A 210 1.58 1.62 -9.17
C SER A 210 0.29 1.17 -8.51
N GLN A 211 -0.77 1.97 -8.69
CA GLN A 211 -2.14 1.59 -8.33
C GLN A 211 -2.77 0.67 -9.38
N SER A 212 -2.02 0.30 -10.43
CA SER A 212 -2.47 -0.61 -11.49
C SER A 212 -1.48 -1.76 -11.71
N LYS A 213 -2.01 -2.94 -12.02
CA LYS A 213 -1.24 -4.15 -12.29
C LYS A 213 -0.44 -3.98 -13.57
N PRO A 214 0.86 -4.33 -13.57
CA PRO A 214 1.64 -4.28 -14.80
C PRO A 214 1.11 -5.15 -15.93
N SER A 215 0.44 -6.27 -15.63
CA SER A 215 -0.18 -7.13 -16.65
C SER A 215 -1.36 -6.49 -17.39
N ARG A 216 -1.96 -5.43 -16.84
CA ARG A 216 -3.11 -4.71 -17.42
C ARG A 216 -2.81 -3.24 -17.73
N THR A 217 -1.52 -2.87 -17.68
CA THR A 217 -1.10 -1.47 -17.78
C THR A 217 0.03 -1.34 -18.77
N THR A 218 -0.13 -0.41 -19.71
CA THR A 218 0.97 0.07 -20.54
C THR A 218 1.66 1.22 -19.82
N TYR A 219 2.99 1.15 -19.72
CA TYR A 219 3.79 2.19 -19.10
C TYR A 219 4.59 2.95 -20.14
N SER A 220 4.77 4.25 -19.91
CA SER A 220 5.77 5.05 -20.59
C SER A 220 6.51 5.94 -19.63
N VAL A 221 7.71 6.35 -20.02
CA VAL A 221 8.66 7.09 -19.18
C VAL A 221 9.29 8.24 -19.93
N GLY A 222 9.72 9.25 -19.19
CA GLY A 222 10.41 10.41 -19.72
C GLY A 222 11.03 11.25 -18.60
N PRO A 223 11.83 12.27 -18.95
CA PRO A 223 12.26 13.26 -17.98
C PRO A 223 11.03 13.99 -17.45
N TYR A 224 11.00 14.23 -16.14
CA TYR A 224 9.99 15.11 -15.55
C TYR A 224 10.13 16.54 -16.09
N THR A 225 9.05 17.14 -16.60
CA THR A 225 9.07 18.44 -17.29
C THR A 225 8.44 19.60 -16.51
N GLY A 226 7.84 19.37 -15.33
CA GLY A 226 7.22 20.43 -14.51
C GLY A 226 5.85 20.04 -13.95
N GLU A 227 5.16 21.00 -13.31
CA GLU A 227 3.91 20.74 -12.61
C GLU A 227 2.78 20.24 -13.55
N PRO A 228 1.92 19.31 -13.07
CA PRO A 228 0.77 18.86 -13.83
C PRO A 228 -0.22 20.00 -14.05
N GLY A 229 -0.40 20.42 -15.31
CA GLY A 229 -1.35 21.50 -15.66
C GLY A 229 -1.38 21.86 -17.14
N ASP A 230 -0.29 21.63 -17.87
CA ASP A 230 -0.13 22.13 -19.24
C ASP A 230 -0.55 21.14 -20.34
N GLY A 231 -1.22 20.05 -19.99
CA GLY A 231 -1.84 19.16 -20.99
C GLY A 231 -0.88 18.31 -21.83
N VAL A 232 0.37 18.08 -21.39
CA VAL A 232 1.27 17.08 -22.00
C VAL A 232 0.87 15.67 -21.52
N THR A 233 0.01 14.97 -22.25
CA THR A 233 0.30 13.91 -23.24
C THR A 233 1.47 13.00 -22.88
N VAL A 234 1.18 11.83 -22.29
CA VAL A 234 1.95 10.56 -22.36
C VAL A 234 3.47 10.73 -22.43
N ALA A 235 4.17 10.34 -21.36
CA ALA A 235 5.62 10.27 -21.36
C ALA A 235 6.16 9.61 -22.65
N PRO A 236 7.16 10.19 -23.33
CA PRO A 236 7.43 9.93 -24.75
C PRO A 236 7.98 8.53 -25.06
N HIS A 237 8.51 7.82 -24.07
CA HIS A 237 9.19 6.55 -24.29
C HIS A 237 8.41 5.39 -23.68
N GLY A 238 7.82 4.54 -24.52
CA GLY A 238 7.16 3.31 -24.05
C GLY A 238 8.12 2.42 -23.26
N LEU A 239 7.79 2.16 -21.99
CA LEU A 239 8.56 1.29 -21.12
C LEU A 239 8.26 -0.16 -21.48
N ARG A 240 9.30 -0.93 -21.78
CA ARG A 240 9.14 -2.36 -22.11
C ARG A 240 8.89 -3.18 -20.83
N PRO A 241 8.22 -4.34 -20.93
CA PRO A 241 8.11 -5.26 -19.81
C PRO A 241 9.48 -5.59 -19.21
N ALA A 242 9.53 -5.68 -17.88
CA ALA A 242 10.72 -6.18 -17.22
C ALA A 242 10.99 -7.65 -17.61
N PRO A 243 12.26 -8.10 -17.59
CA PRO A 243 12.55 -9.52 -17.67
C PRO A 243 11.86 -10.31 -16.56
N GLU A 244 11.65 -11.60 -16.79
CA GLU A 244 11.12 -12.51 -15.75
C GLU A 244 11.99 -12.44 -14.49
N PRO A 245 11.39 -12.34 -13.29
CA PRO A 245 12.13 -12.40 -12.04
C PRO A 245 12.94 -13.70 -11.92
N ALA A 246 14.09 -13.64 -11.24
CA ALA A 246 14.86 -14.84 -10.95
C ALA A 246 14.09 -15.82 -10.06
N VAL A 247 13.27 -15.30 -9.15
CA VAL A 247 12.35 -16.00 -8.25
C VAL A 247 11.14 -15.13 -7.96
N THR A 248 9.96 -15.74 -7.95
CA THR A 248 8.75 -15.27 -7.26
C THR A 248 8.21 -16.44 -6.44
N ASP A 249 8.10 -16.30 -5.12
CA ASP A 249 7.72 -17.42 -4.25
C ASP A 249 6.91 -17.00 -3.02
N ILE A 250 6.14 -17.94 -2.47
CA ILE A 250 5.55 -17.86 -1.13
C ILE A 250 6.61 -18.35 -0.15
N ASP A 251 7.25 -17.44 0.59
CA ASP A 251 8.34 -17.75 1.51
C ASP A 251 7.88 -17.95 2.96
N ARG A 252 6.59 -17.70 3.24
CA ARG A 252 5.98 -17.95 4.55
C ARG A 252 4.71 -18.77 4.39
N VAL A 253 4.53 -19.74 5.29
CA VAL A 253 3.35 -20.60 5.29
C VAL A 253 2.11 -19.73 5.53
N PRO A 254 1.14 -19.71 4.60
CA PRO A 254 -0.11 -19.04 4.86
C PRO A 254 -0.85 -19.76 5.98
N PRO A 255 -1.56 -19.04 6.87
CA PRO A 255 -2.27 -19.65 7.98
C PRO A 255 -3.37 -20.60 7.50
N VAL A 256 -3.94 -20.35 6.31
CA VAL A 256 -4.99 -21.13 5.67
C VAL A 256 -4.75 -21.15 4.16
N VAL A 257 -5.07 -22.26 3.50
CA VAL A 257 -5.20 -22.32 2.04
C VAL A 257 -6.67 -22.04 1.71
N PRO A 258 -6.99 -20.88 1.09
CA PRO A 258 -8.38 -20.52 0.85
C PRO A 258 -9.07 -21.45 -0.15
N ASP A 259 -10.32 -21.84 0.12
CA ASP A 259 -11.11 -22.62 -0.83
C ASP A 259 -11.63 -21.74 -1.98
N ARG A 260 -11.04 -21.94 -3.16
CA ARG A 260 -11.44 -21.27 -4.41
C ARG A 260 -12.60 -21.98 -5.13
N GLY A 261 -13.05 -23.13 -4.65
CA GLY A 261 -14.17 -23.89 -5.22
C GLY A 261 -15.55 -23.36 -4.84
N THR A 262 -15.65 -22.50 -3.82
CA THR A 262 -16.90 -21.87 -3.40
C THR A 262 -17.33 -20.76 -4.38
N PRO A 263 -18.62 -20.38 -4.46
CA PRO A 263 -19.06 -19.25 -5.28
C PRO A 263 -18.31 -17.94 -4.96
N ALA A 264 -18.05 -17.68 -3.68
CA ALA A 264 -17.26 -16.53 -3.24
C ALA A 264 -15.80 -16.61 -3.72
N GLY A 265 -15.18 -17.79 -3.58
CA GLY A 265 -13.83 -18.08 -4.04
C GLY A 265 -13.66 -17.93 -5.56
N GLN A 266 -14.59 -18.48 -6.34
CA GLN A 266 -14.61 -18.36 -7.79
C GLN A 266 -14.78 -16.91 -8.23
N PHE A 267 -15.76 -16.21 -7.67
CA PHE A 267 -15.97 -14.80 -8.01
C PHE A 267 -14.78 -13.93 -7.60
N PHE A 268 -14.19 -14.16 -6.42
CA PHE A 268 -12.99 -13.43 -6.01
C PHE A 268 -11.85 -13.63 -7.01
N GLN A 269 -11.61 -14.85 -7.48
CA GLN A 269 -10.59 -15.12 -8.49
C GLN A 269 -10.89 -14.40 -9.81
N THR A 270 -12.10 -14.54 -10.36
CA THR A 270 -12.50 -13.83 -11.58
C THR A 270 -12.34 -12.32 -11.42
N CYS A 271 -12.79 -11.78 -10.29
CA CYS A 271 -12.78 -10.36 -10.04
C CYS A 271 -11.35 -9.81 -9.89
N VAL A 272 -10.46 -10.48 -9.14
CA VAL A 272 -9.08 -10.01 -9.04
C VAL A 272 -8.34 -10.13 -10.36
N GLU A 273 -8.53 -11.19 -11.15
CA GLU A 273 -7.94 -11.29 -12.49
C GLU A 273 -8.47 -10.21 -13.44
N GLY A 274 -9.77 -9.90 -13.31
CA GLY A 274 -10.49 -8.84 -14.02
C GLY A 274 -10.10 -7.41 -13.62
N ALA A 275 -9.71 -7.21 -12.37
CA ALA A 275 -9.44 -5.89 -11.81
C ALA A 275 -8.07 -5.35 -12.24
N THR A 276 -8.02 -4.04 -12.44
CA THR A 276 -6.80 -3.32 -12.77
C THR A 276 -5.95 -3.06 -11.52
N GLU A 277 -6.54 -2.97 -10.34
CA GLU A 277 -5.82 -2.65 -9.10
C GLU A 277 -5.02 -3.85 -8.58
N PRO A 278 -3.76 -3.68 -8.14
CA PRO A 278 -2.95 -4.78 -7.63
C PRO A 278 -3.44 -5.26 -6.25
N LEU A 279 -3.34 -6.57 -6.02
CA LEU A 279 -3.53 -7.18 -4.70
C LEU A 279 -2.29 -8.02 -4.34
N PRO A 280 -1.40 -7.50 -3.47
CA PRO A 280 -0.32 -8.31 -2.92
C PRO A 280 -0.90 -9.51 -2.17
N ASP A 281 -0.24 -10.67 -2.24
CA ASP A 281 -0.64 -11.89 -1.50
C ASP A 281 -2.02 -12.48 -1.87
N VAL A 282 -2.54 -12.20 -3.07
CA VAL A 282 -3.87 -12.63 -3.53
C VAL A 282 -4.21 -14.11 -3.27
N ASP A 283 -3.22 -15.00 -3.38
CA ASP A 283 -3.43 -16.45 -3.28
C ASP A 283 -3.87 -16.90 -1.88
N VAL A 284 -3.65 -16.07 -0.85
CA VAL A 284 -3.83 -16.45 0.55
C VAL A 284 -4.93 -15.65 1.25
N TYR A 285 -5.66 -14.83 0.51
CA TYR A 285 -6.86 -14.17 1.02
C TYR A 285 -7.99 -15.19 1.20
N GLU A 286 -8.49 -15.31 2.42
CA GLU A 286 -9.73 -16.03 2.75
C GLU A 286 -10.93 -15.22 2.25
N THR A 287 -11.83 -15.82 1.47
CA THR A 287 -13.05 -15.14 1.03
C THR A 287 -14.11 -15.22 2.12
N GLY A 288 -14.72 -14.08 2.45
CA GLY A 288 -15.85 -13.97 3.36
C GLY A 288 -17.17 -13.86 2.61
N THR A 289 -18.02 -12.92 3.02
CA THR A 289 -19.37 -12.75 2.47
C THR A 289 -19.32 -12.38 0.98
N LEU A 290 -20.09 -13.14 0.18
CA LEU A 290 -20.46 -12.81 -1.19
C LEU A 290 -21.85 -12.18 -1.18
N LEU A 291 -21.97 -11.01 -1.80
CA LEU A 291 -23.22 -10.30 -2.05
C LEU A 291 -23.51 -10.35 -3.55
N GLU A 292 -24.63 -10.94 -3.92
CA GLU A 292 -25.09 -11.05 -5.30
C GLU A 292 -26.32 -10.15 -5.53
N GLY A 293 -26.44 -9.59 -6.72
CA GLY A 293 -27.56 -8.72 -7.06
C GLY A 293 -27.72 -8.49 -8.55
N GLY A 294 -28.55 -9.29 -9.22
CA GLY A 294 -28.62 -9.28 -10.68
C GLY A 294 -27.31 -9.78 -11.27
N ASP A 295 -26.75 -9.02 -12.21
CA ASP A 295 -25.51 -9.37 -12.92
C ASP A 295 -24.23 -8.84 -12.25
N VAL A 296 -24.36 -8.15 -11.11
CA VAL A 296 -23.25 -7.63 -10.33
C VAL A 296 -23.08 -8.38 -9.01
N LYS A 297 -21.83 -8.51 -8.59
CA LYS A 297 -21.44 -9.20 -7.35
C LYS A 297 -20.37 -8.43 -6.61
N VAL A 298 -20.33 -8.62 -5.29
CA VAL A 298 -19.29 -8.07 -4.41
C VAL A 298 -18.85 -9.15 -3.45
N VAL A 299 -17.55 -9.31 -3.26
CA VAL A 299 -16.98 -10.24 -2.29
C VAL A 299 -15.96 -9.53 -1.43
N VAL A 300 -15.99 -9.84 -0.13
CA VAL A 300 -14.96 -9.42 0.81
C VAL A 300 -13.95 -10.55 0.95
N ALA A 301 -12.68 -10.20 1.00
CA ALA A 301 -11.61 -11.14 1.29
C ALA A 301 -10.71 -10.59 2.41
N ARG A 302 -10.09 -11.50 3.16
CA ARG A 302 -9.32 -11.21 4.37
C ARG A 302 -7.96 -11.89 4.35
N LEU A 303 -6.94 -11.19 4.85
CA LEU A 303 -5.62 -11.73 5.13
C LEU A 303 -5.08 -11.15 6.45
N GLY A 304 -5.22 -11.92 7.55
CA GLY A 304 -4.92 -11.42 8.89
C GLY A 304 -5.86 -10.26 9.25
N ASP A 305 -5.33 -9.06 9.45
CA ASP A 305 -6.11 -7.85 9.71
C ASP A 305 -6.30 -6.96 8.47
N ARG A 306 -5.87 -7.44 7.30
CA ARG A 306 -6.07 -6.76 6.01
C ARG A 306 -7.32 -7.28 5.34
N PHE A 307 -8.03 -6.37 4.70
CA PHE A 307 -9.26 -6.67 3.99
C PHE A 307 -9.19 -6.10 2.58
N ALA A 308 -9.83 -6.79 1.65
CA ALA A 308 -10.03 -6.33 0.31
C ALA A 308 -11.49 -6.55 -0.08
N VAL A 309 -12.05 -5.62 -0.85
CA VAL A 309 -13.35 -5.79 -1.48
C VAL A 309 -13.12 -5.87 -2.97
N CYS A 310 -13.63 -6.93 -3.60
CA CYS A 310 -13.66 -7.04 -5.04
C CYS A 310 -15.11 -7.01 -5.51
N GLN A 311 -15.41 -6.11 -6.43
CA GLN A 311 -16.76 -5.94 -6.99
C GLN A 311 -16.71 -5.85 -8.50
N GLY A 312 -17.76 -6.33 -9.16
CA GLY A 312 -17.78 -6.37 -10.61
C GLY A 312 -18.94 -7.20 -11.17
N GLY A 313 -18.88 -7.41 -12.48
CA GLY A 313 -19.84 -8.20 -13.23
C GLY A 313 -20.32 -7.49 -14.49
N LEU A 314 -21.27 -8.11 -15.18
CA LEU A 314 -21.90 -7.52 -16.36
C LEU A 314 -22.75 -6.33 -15.93
N GLY A 315 -22.57 -5.21 -16.59
CA GLY A 315 -23.35 -4.01 -16.37
C GLY A 315 -22.97 -3.18 -15.14
N TYR A 316 -21.74 -3.35 -14.63
CA TYR A 316 -21.14 -2.44 -13.66
C TYR A 316 -21.06 -1.00 -14.19
N HIS A 317 -20.43 -0.82 -15.37
CA HIS A 317 -20.13 0.49 -15.95
C HIS A 317 -21.08 0.80 -17.11
N ASP A 318 -20.75 0.36 -18.33
CA ASP A 318 -21.53 0.62 -19.56
C ASP A 318 -22.86 -0.17 -19.68
N GLY A 319 -23.17 -1.03 -18.71
CA GLY A 319 -24.35 -1.90 -18.79
C GLY A 319 -24.16 -3.16 -19.65
N THR A 320 -23.05 -3.30 -20.37
CA THR A 320 -22.90 -4.29 -21.46
C THR A 320 -21.61 -5.11 -21.42
N SER A 321 -20.59 -4.61 -20.72
CA SER A 321 -19.28 -5.24 -20.59
C SER A 321 -19.03 -5.65 -19.15
N GLU A 322 -18.20 -6.69 -18.98
CA GLU A 322 -17.69 -7.04 -17.65
C GLU A 322 -16.68 -6.01 -17.20
N TYR A 323 -16.83 -5.55 -15.97
CA TYR A 323 -15.88 -4.65 -15.33
C TYR A 323 -15.72 -5.03 -13.86
N TYR A 324 -14.50 -4.88 -13.36
CA TYR A 324 -14.12 -5.31 -12.01
C TYR A 324 -13.22 -4.28 -11.35
N ARG A 325 -13.45 -4.06 -10.05
CA ARG A 325 -12.72 -3.13 -9.21
C ARG A 325 -12.32 -3.82 -7.92
N LEU A 326 -11.13 -3.49 -7.45
CA LEU A 326 -10.62 -3.97 -6.19
C LEU A 326 -10.25 -2.79 -5.28
N PHE A 327 -10.76 -2.83 -4.05
CA PHE A 327 -10.46 -1.88 -2.98
C PHE A 327 -9.74 -2.60 -1.85
N ALA A 328 -8.46 -2.31 -1.67
CA ALA A 328 -7.75 -2.70 -0.45
C ALA A 328 -8.11 -1.72 0.67
N ASP A 329 -8.38 -2.22 1.89
CA ASP A 329 -8.58 -1.35 3.05
C ASP A 329 -7.26 -0.65 3.39
N PRO A 330 -7.16 0.69 3.25
CA PRO A 330 -5.94 1.41 3.57
C PRO A 330 -5.67 1.44 5.08
N ASN A 331 -6.68 1.15 5.91
CA ASN A 331 -6.54 1.18 7.36
C ASN A 331 -5.95 -0.14 7.87
N ALA A 332 -4.63 -0.13 8.10
CA ALA A 332 -3.95 -1.23 8.77
C ALA A 332 -4.19 -1.30 10.30
N ALA A 333 -4.94 -0.35 10.86
CA ALA A 333 -5.22 -0.31 12.30
C ALA A 333 -6.22 -1.42 12.67
N PRO A 334 -5.90 -2.29 13.66
CA PRO A 334 -6.82 -3.33 14.09
C PRO A 334 -8.14 -2.74 14.58
N ARG A 335 -9.25 -3.16 13.95
CA ARG A 335 -10.61 -2.80 14.37
C ARG A 335 -11.52 -4.02 14.33
N SER A 336 -12.38 -4.16 15.33
CA SER A 336 -13.29 -5.30 15.44
C SER A 336 -14.54 -5.15 14.55
N VAL A 337 -14.98 -3.92 14.31
CA VAL A 337 -16.10 -3.58 13.43
C VAL A 337 -15.70 -2.36 12.59
N GLY A 338 -16.02 -2.38 11.30
CA GLY A 338 -15.68 -1.26 10.41
C GLY A 338 -16.30 -1.38 9.02
N LYS A 339 -16.58 -0.24 8.39
CA LYS A 339 -17.05 -0.16 6.99
C LYS A 339 -15.85 -0.28 6.03
N LEU A 340 -16.06 -0.96 4.91
CA LEU A 340 -15.10 -1.10 3.83
C LEU A 340 -15.47 -0.22 2.64
N SER A 341 -14.48 0.18 1.85
CA SER A 341 -14.68 0.98 0.64
C SER A 341 -15.33 0.15 -0.47
N THR A 342 -16.29 0.76 -1.14
CA THR A 342 -17.06 0.18 -2.25
C THR A 342 -17.51 1.31 -3.17
N GLU A 343 -17.84 0.99 -4.41
CA GLU A 343 -18.54 1.91 -5.32
C GLU A 343 -19.96 1.42 -5.60
N THR A 344 -20.81 2.34 -6.04
CA THR A 344 -22.10 2.03 -6.65
C THR A 344 -21.90 1.09 -7.84
N LEU A 345 -22.86 0.21 -8.10
CA LEU A 345 -22.83 -0.74 -9.22
C LEU A 345 -24.01 -0.48 -10.15
N GLY A 346 -23.76 -0.42 -11.47
CA GLY A 346 -24.82 -0.36 -12.48
C GLY A 346 -25.65 0.93 -12.48
N GLY A 347 -25.09 2.03 -11.96
CA GLY A 347 -25.73 3.35 -11.98
C GLY A 347 -25.44 4.13 -13.27
N SER A 348 -26.35 5.04 -13.63
CA SER A 348 -26.21 5.93 -14.81
C SER A 348 -25.01 6.87 -14.72
N GLU A 349 -24.60 7.25 -13.50
CA GLU A 349 -23.39 8.03 -13.25
C GLU A 349 -22.10 7.29 -13.66
N GLN A 350 -22.17 5.97 -13.78
CA GLN A 350 -21.10 5.12 -14.31
C GLN A 350 -21.38 4.70 -15.77
N GLY A 351 -22.33 5.34 -16.46
CA GLY A 351 -22.70 5.03 -17.84
C GLY A 351 -23.66 3.85 -18.01
N GLY A 352 -24.22 3.32 -16.93
CA GLY A 352 -25.07 2.13 -16.95
C GLY A 352 -26.55 2.44 -17.23
N ALA A 353 -27.24 1.56 -17.96
CA ALA A 353 -28.68 1.64 -18.19
C ALA A 353 -29.53 1.01 -17.06
N GLY A 354 -28.90 0.59 -15.95
CA GLY A 354 -29.49 -0.22 -14.89
C GLY A 354 -29.96 0.54 -13.64
N SER A 355 -30.50 -0.21 -12.67
CA SER A 355 -30.80 0.30 -11.33
C SER A 355 -29.52 0.32 -10.50
N ALA A 356 -29.09 1.52 -10.09
CA ALA A 356 -27.93 1.70 -9.24
C ALA A 356 -28.07 0.88 -7.95
N ARG A 357 -27.09 0.02 -7.67
CA ARG A 357 -27.01 -0.76 -6.43
C ARG A 357 -25.85 -0.26 -5.60
N ASN A 358 -26.13 0.13 -4.36
CA ASN A 358 -25.12 0.62 -3.44
C ASN A 358 -24.84 -0.47 -2.40
N PRO A 359 -23.72 -1.19 -2.47
CA PRO A 359 -23.37 -2.16 -1.44
C PRO A 359 -23.01 -1.43 -0.13
N PHE A 360 -23.39 -2.03 1.01
CA PHE A 360 -22.93 -1.65 2.34
C PHE A 360 -22.26 -2.85 2.99
N ILE A 361 -20.95 -2.75 3.16
CA ILE A 361 -20.06 -3.88 3.45
C ILE A 361 -19.12 -3.51 4.57
N GLY A 362 -18.85 -4.47 5.43
CA GLY A 362 -17.92 -4.25 6.52
C GLY A 362 -17.35 -5.52 7.11
N ILE A 363 -16.53 -5.30 8.13
CA ILE A 363 -15.89 -6.33 8.94
C ILE A 363 -16.54 -6.37 10.32
N VAL A 364 -16.56 -7.55 10.92
CA VAL A 364 -17.10 -7.84 12.24
C VAL A 364 -16.26 -8.94 12.92
N PRO A 365 -16.40 -9.19 14.24
CA PRO A 365 -15.75 -10.34 14.86
C PRO A 365 -16.13 -11.65 14.17
N ARG A 366 -15.21 -12.61 14.06
CA ARG A 366 -15.48 -13.91 13.40
C ARG A 366 -16.59 -14.73 14.09
N SER A 367 -16.90 -14.44 15.35
CA SER A 367 -18.01 -15.07 16.09
C SER A 367 -19.39 -14.46 15.75
N ALA A 368 -19.43 -13.36 15.00
CA ALA A 368 -20.68 -12.75 14.58
C ALA A 368 -21.37 -13.61 13.53
N VAL A 369 -22.69 -13.72 13.62
CA VAL A 369 -23.54 -14.38 12.60
C VAL A 369 -24.60 -13.46 12.01
N THR A 370 -24.91 -12.36 12.68
CA THR A 370 -25.92 -11.39 12.24
C THR A 370 -25.47 -9.97 12.52
N VAL A 371 -25.72 -9.08 11.56
CA VAL A 371 -25.50 -7.64 11.68
C VAL A 371 -26.82 -6.94 11.37
N LYS A 372 -27.38 -6.23 12.35
CA LYS A 372 -28.56 -5.39 12.16
C LYS A 372 -28.12 -3.99 11.81
N LEU A 373 -28.63 -3.47 10.71
CA LEU A 373 -28.29 -2.17 10.15
C LEU A 373 -29.52 -1.27 10.17
N ASP A 374 -29.36 -0.05 10.66
CA ASP A 374 -30.38 1.00 10.64
C ASP A 374 -29.88 2.17 9.80
N PHE A 375 -30.42 2.31 8.59
CA PHE A 375 -30.11 3.39 7.66
C PHE A 375 -30.95 4.66 7.94
N GLY A 376 -31.72 4.70 9.03
CA GLY A 376 -32.63 5.78 9.35
C GLY A 376 -33.97 5.67 8.62
N ALA A 377 -34.92 6.56 8.97
CA ALA A 377 -36.26 6.61 8.35
C ALA A 377 -37.03 5.27 8.32
N GLY A 378 -36.78 4.39 9.30
CA GLY A 378 -37.39 3.05 9.38
C GLY A 378 -36.80 2.03 8.42
N LYS A 379 -35.73 2.34 7.70
CA LYS A 379 -35.03 1.45 6.76
C LYS A 379 -34.02 0.59 7.52
N LYS A 380 -34.50 -0.54 8.04
CA LYS A 380 -33.68 -1.53 8.75
C LYS A 380 -33.42 -2.76 7.88
N VAL A 381 -32.21 -3.29 7.97
CA VAL A 381 -31.80 -4.49 7.23
C VAL A 381 -31.00 -5.39 8.15
N ASP A 382 -31.31 -6.69 8.15
CA ASP A 382 -30.49 -7.69 8.81
C ASP A 382 -29.60 -8.35 7.75
N ALA A 383 -28.28 -8.31 7.97
CA ALA A 383 -27.27 -8.94 7.14
C ALA A 383 -26.70 -10.17 7.84
N VAL A 384 -26.41 -11.22 7.06
CA VAL A 384 -25.68 -12.39 7.55
C VAL A 384 -24.20 -12.06 7.60
N ALA A 385 -23.55 -12.44 8.70
CA ALA A 385 -22.10 -12.36 8.81
C ALA A 385 -21.46 -13.72 8.49
N THR A 386 -20.43 -13.72 7.65
CA THR A 386 -19.66 -14.91 7.28
C THR A 386 -18.18 -14.58 7.42
N ASP A 387 -17.45 -15.43 8.16
CA ASP A 387 -16.00 -15.33 8.37
C ASP A 387 -15.49 -13.95 8.84
N GLY A 388 -16.30 -13.27 9.66
CA GLY A 388 -15.98 -11.94 10.20
C GLY A 388 -16.19 -10.80 9.20
N THR A 389 -17.03 -11.00 8.19
CA THR A 389 -17.45 -9.98 7.23
C THR A 389 -18.96 -10.00 7.08
N PHE A 390 -19.56 -8.90 6.61
CA PHE A 390 -20.97 -8.82 6.26
C PHE A 390 -21.15 -7.94 5.03
N ALA A 391 -22.24 -8.16 4.31
CA ALA A 391 -22.59 -7.36 3.16
C ALA A 391 -24.11 -7.30 2.97
N THR A 392 -24.62 -6.17 2.53
CA THR A 392 -26.02 -6.00 2.11
C THR A 392 -26.14 -4.94 1.02
N TRP A 393 -27.25 -4.95 0.28
CA TRP A 393 -27.62 -3.83 -0.58
C TRP A 393 -28.31 -2.74 0.26
N ARG A 394 -27.86 -1.50 0.11
CA ARG A 394 -28.51 -0.35 0.75
C ARG A 394 -29.97 -0.25 0.28
N PRO A 395 -30.94 -0.02 1.18
CA PRO A 395 -32.32 0.22 0.79
C PRO A 395 -32.43 1.45 -0.13
N GLU A 396 -33.35 1.41 -1.09
CA GLU A 396 -33.64 2.57 -1.95
C GLU A 396 -34.06 3.79 -1.12
N GLY A 397 -33.67 4.98 -1.59
CA GLY A 397 -33.95 6.26 -0.92
C GLY A 397 -33.09 6.53 0.31
N THR A 398 -32.04 5.73 0.55
CA THR A 398 -31.02 5.98 1.58
C THR A 398 -29.78 6.69 1.02
N GLU A 399 -29.88 7.30 -0.16
CA GLU A 399 -28.83 8.13 -0.73
C GLU A 399 -28.54 9.28 0.23
N ALA A 400 -27.32 9.36 0.73
CA ALA A 400 -26.97 10.38 1.69
C ALA A 400 -26.41 11.57 0.92
N MET A 401 -27.14 12.68 1.00
CA MET A 401 -26.64 13.98 0.57
C MET A 401 -25.60 14.54 1.56
N ASP A 402 -25.52 13.98 2.78
CA ASP A 402 -24.56 14.38 3.82
C ASP A 402 -23.40 13.37 3.95
N PRO A 403 -22.15 13.78 3.71
CA PRO A 403 -20.97 12.92 3.86
C PRO A 403 -20.75 12.42 5.30
N ASN A 404 -21.39 13.02 6.31
CA ASN A 404 -21.29 12.59 7.71
C ASN A 404 -22.36 11.58 8.12
N SER A 405 -23.24 11.16 7.19
CA SER A 405 -24.33 10.22 7.48
C SER A 405 -23.80 8.92 8.09
N GLN A 406 -24.52 8.45 9.11
CA GLN A 406 -24.17 7.26 9.89
C GLN A 406 -25.25 6.18 9.75
N VAL A 407 -24.83 4.93 9.78
CA VAL A 407 -25.69 3.74 9.86
C VAL A 407 -25.58 3.17 11.27
N GLY A 408 -26.70 2.98 11.95
CA GLY A 408 -26.73 2.27 13.23
C GLY A 408 -26.39 0.80 13.02
N VAL A 409 -25.51 0.23 13.85
CA VAL A 409 -25.03 -1.15 13.70
C VAL A 409 -25.14 -1.89 15.02
N VAL A 410 -25.77 -3.06 14.99
CA VAL A 410 -25.77 -4.03 16.08
C VAL A 410 -25.26 -5.37 15.56
N VAL A 411 -24.17 -5.86 16.13
CA VAL A 411 -23.53 -7.13 15.75
C VAL A 411 -23.84 -8.18 16.80
N LEU A 412 -24.35 -9.33 16.36
CA LEU A 412 -24.81 -10.41 17.22
C LEU A 412 -24.05 -11.72 16.91
N ASP A 413 -23.75 -12.49 17.95
CA ASP A 413 -23.30 -13.87 17.83
C ASP A 413 -24.48 -14.85 17.63
N ALA A 414 -24.16 -16.14 17.53
CA ALA A 414 -25.13 -17.22 17.33
C ALA A 414 -26.15 -17.38 18.47
N GLU A 415 -25.85 -16.89 19.67
CA GLU A 415 -26.75 -16.92 20.83
C GLU A 415 -27.63 -15.65 20.90
N GLY A 416 -27.45 -14.72 19.96
CA GLY A 416 -28.14 -13.43 19.92
C GLY A 416 -27.54 -12.40 20.90
N LYS A 417 -26.35 -12.66 21.46
CA LYS A 417 -25.67 -11.72 22.33
C LYS A 417 -24.99 -10.63 21.50
N THR A 418 -25.15 -9.39 21.96
CA THR A 418 -24.49 -8.23 21.36
C THR A 418 -22.97 -8.30 21.54
N LEU A 419 -22.27 -8.40 20.41
CA LEU A 419 -20.82 -8.28 20.33
C LEU A 419 -20.38 -6.82 20.15
N HIS A 420 -21.20 -6.02 19.48
CA HIS A 420 -20.96 -4.61 19.23
C HIS A 420 -22.28 -3.87 19.00
N GLU A 421 -22.36 -2.62 19.46
CA GLU A 421 -23.42 -1.68 19.17
C GLU A 421 -22.80 -0.30 18.98
N GLY A 422 -23.16 0.39 17.88
CA GLY A 422 -22.55 1.66 17.52
C GLY A 422 -23.04 2.18 16.17
N THR A 423 -22.20 2.97 15.51
CA THR A 423 -22.48 3.48 14.17
C THR A 423 -21.30 3.27 13.24
N LEU A 424 -21.59 3.16 11.94
CA LEU A 424 -20.60 3.15 10.88
C LEU A 424 -20.90 4.28 9.88
N PRO A 425 -19.87 4.87 9.23
CA PRO A 425 -20.10 5.85 8.19
C PRO A 425 -20.82 5.19 7.01
N LEU A 426 -21.77 5.92 6.42
CA LEU A 426 -22.48 5.47 5.24
C LEU A 426 -21.59 5.50 3.97
N TYR A 427 -20.60 6.40 3.92
CA TYR A 427 -19.63 6.56 2.84
C TYR A 427 -18.20 6.21 3.24
#